data_AF-A0A951BV25-F1
#
_entry.id   AF-A0A951BV25-F1
#
_cell.length_a   1.000
_cell.length_b   1.000
_cell.length_c   1.000
_cell.angle_alpha   90.00
_cell.angle_beta   90.00
_cell.angle_gamma   90.00
#
_symmetry.space_group_name_H-M   'P 1'
#
loop_
_entity.id
_entity.type
_entity.pdbx_description
1 polymer ?
#
loop_
_entity_poly.entity_id
_entity_poly.type
_entity_poly.pdbx_seq_one_letter_code
_entity_poly.pdbx_strand_id
1 'polypeptide(L)'
;MKRRADLDRAVIALLFASLLIGAAQVCLLPPWEGFDETAHYSYIQQLAETGVWPRLGGPLSSAVEQYGKVAPMPYAAYPPYTAADGDWTYHEFFLASADQLEAGRRLVQAPAKASWKPGTMPNWEAQHPPLYYALLVPFYWLSRGWSLLQALLLLRIVSYFLAWLGLCITAAAARPPESDLSPESAFLYVAPALGPFVFPMWFPEMARLGNDSLVTLLVAAAWLAFRRLLSRNRISNYCAVALLCGLGLLTKATFLPLVAVILGYLVVRCWLAREPEDRRASRSGLLLFCALAAASSGWWYLSKYRETGNLLGAHDIANLAGSGGLLPALAKPGFFHAFLEGVFQVGISFLWNGTWSFVEPPWPALLPLLASAALFGLAHLVFLRQITLAQTLRRKTLLSAAWLPLLTLAVFALGLVFSVWVFIAAYGVAGTPGWYLHSFAPLFSIILGAGILTAMRSLMLRIPVIVLLLYPLLFLPGVAVLEALTYAGCG
;
A
#
# COMPACT_ATOMS: atom_id res chain seq x y z
N MET A 1 -12.83 4.53 -33.88
CA MET A 1 -13.12 5.84 -33.24
C MET A 1 -14.17 5.78 -32.12
N LYS A 2 -15.49 5.57 -32.38
CA LYS A 2 -16.55 5.63 -31.34
C LYS A 2 -16.31 4.72 -30.13
N ARG A 3 -16.03 3.43 -30.37
CA ARG A 3 -15.75 2.43 -29.32
C ARG A 3 -14.56 2.78 -28.41
N ARG A 4 -13.53 3.46 -28.93
CA ARG A 4 -12.36 3.88 -28.15
C ARG A 4 -12.71 5.08 -27.26
N ALA A 5 -13.45 6.04 -27.80
CA ALA A 5 -13.93 7.18 -27.03
C ALA A 5 -14.84 6.75 -25.87
N ASP A 6 -15.69 5.74 -26.08
CA ASP A 6 -16.55 5.19 -25.03
C ASP A 6 -15.71 4.52 -23.91
N LEU A 7 -14.65 3.80 -24.26
CA LEU A 7 -13.71 3.23 -23.28
C LEU A 7 -12.94 4.30 -22.51
N ASP A 8 -12.42 5.32 -23.21
CA ASP A 8 -11.74 6.45 -22.57
C ASP A 8 -12.67 7.14 -21.55
N ARG A 9 -13.95 7.36 -21.92
CA ARG A 9 -14.96 7.91 -21.00
C ARG A 9 -15.21 7.00 -19.79
N ALA A 10 -15.32 5.69 -19.99
CA ALA A 10 -15.52 4.74 -18.90
C ALA A 10 -14.33 4.74 -17.92
N VAL A 11 -13.09 4.72 -18.42
CA VAL A 11 -11.88 4.81 -17.60
C VAL A 11 -11.83 6.12 -16.82
N ILE A 12 -12.09 7.25 -17.48
CA ILE A 12 -12.12 8.56 -16.83
C ILE A 12 -13.21 8.60 -15.74
N ALA A 13 -14.41 8.07 -16.02
CA ALA A 13 -15.49 8.03 -15.05
C ALA A 13 -15.14 7.18 -13.81
N LEU A 14 -14.52 6.01 -14.01
CA LEU A 14 -14.09 5.15 -12.91
C LEU A 14 -12.96 5.78 -12.08
N LEU A 15 -11.96 6.40 -12.72
CA LEU A 15 -10.89 7.12 -12.03
C LEU A 15 -11.44 8.34 -11.28
N PHE A 16 -12.40 9.07 -11.86
CA PHE A 16 -13.02 10.20 -11.19
C PHE A 16 -13.89 9.75 -10.02
N ALA A 17 -14.65 8.67 -10.18
CA ALA A 17 -15.42 8.06 -9.10
C ALA A 17 -14.50 7.58 -7.96
N SER A 18 -13.37 6.96 -8.27
CA SER A 18 -12.42 6.56 -7.22
C SER A 18 -11.84 7.78 -6.49
N LEU A 19 -11.51 8.86 -7.21
CA LEU A 19 -11.08 10.12 -6.62
C LEU A 19 -12.10 10.68 -5.62
N LEU A 20 -13.38 10.72 -6.01
CA LEU A 20 -14.46 11.24 -5.17
C LEU A 20 -14.71 10.36 -3.94
N ILE A 21 -14.73 9.04 -4.10
CA ILE A 21 -14.93 8.11 -2.97
C ILE A 21 -13.75 8.18 -2.01
N GLY A 22 -12.53 8.24 -2.52
CA GLY A 22 -11.35 8.43 -1.68
C GLY A 22 -11.34 9.76 -0.94
N ALA A 23 -11.72 10.86 -1.61
CA ALA A 23 -11.89 12.15 -0.95
C ALA A 23 -13.00 12.10 0.12
N ALA A 24 -14.11 11.43 -0.16
CA ALA A 24 -15.18 11.22 0.83
C ALA A 24 -14.67 10.42 2.03
N GLN A 25 -13.86 9.38 1.81
CA GLN A 25 -13.23 8.61 2.89
C GLN A 25 -12.24 9.46 3.69
N VAL A 26 -11.37 10.23 3.03
CA VAL A 26 -10.47 11.18 3.71
C VAL A 26 -11.23 12.14 4.64
N CYS A 27 -12.40 12.61 4.21
CA CYS A 27 -13.28 13.46 5.02
C CYS A 27 -14.04 12.71 6.12
N LEU A 28 -14.36 11.42 5.90
CA LEU A 28 -15.06 10.59 6.86
C LEU A 28 -14.15 10.19 8.03
N LEU A 29 -12.86 9.93 7.78
CA LEU A 29 -11.91 9.51 8.80
C LEU A 29 -11.74 10.59 9.90
N PRO A 30 -12.06 10.29 11.16
CA PRO A 30 -11.62 11.09 12.30
C PRO A 30 -10.09 11.18 12.38
N PRO A 31 -9.52 12.18 13.06
CA PRO A 31 -8.08 12.23 13.29
C PRO A 31 -7.57 10.92 13.92
N TRP A 32 -6.46 10.41 13.39
CA TRP A 32 -5.73 9.24 13.90
C TRP A 32 -6.38 7.87 13.66
N GLU A 33 -7.52 7.81 12.96
CA GLU A 33 -8.09 6.52 12.49
C GLU A 33 -7.32 5.87 11.35
N GLY A 34 -6.49 6.62 10.64
CA GLY A 34 -5.63 6.01 9.63
C GLY A 34 -4.62 5.05 10.28
N PHE A 35 -4.34 3.91 9.65
CA PHE A 35 -3.27 3.02 10.11
C PHE A 35 -1.95 3.78 10.28
N ASP A 36 -1.35 3.69 11.47
CA ASP A 36 -0.07 4.30 11.84
C ASP A 36 0.00 5.84 11.70
N GLU A 37 -1.15 6.50 11.64
CA GLU A 37 -1.23 7.90 11.23
C GLU A 37 -0.57 8.88 12.21
N THR A 38 -0.68 8.57 13.50
CA THR A 38 -0.03 9.31 14.60
C THR A 38 1.48 9.39 14.40
N ALA A 39 2.09 8.27 14.01
CA ALA A 39 3.52 8.12 13.78
C ALA A 39 3.96 8.80 12.48
N HIS A 40 3.18 8.64 11.40
CA HIS A 40 3.43 9.33 10.13
C HIS A 40 3.36 10.86 10.28
N TYR A 41 2.33 11.40 10.94
CA TYR A 41 2.21 12.84 11.18
C TYR A 41 3.36 13.36 12.05
N SER A 42 3.69 12.65 13.12
CA SER A 42 4.80 13.01 14.01
C SER A 42 6.13 13.06 13.28
N TYR A 43 6.38 12.13 12.35
CA TYR A 43 7.57 12.14 11.49
C TYR A 43 7.61 13.41 10.63
N ILE A 44 6.54 13.71 9.90
CA ILE A 44 6.46 14.91 9.03
C ILE A 44 6.71 16.17 9.85
N GLN A 45 6.03 16.31 10.99
CA GLN A 45 6.19 17.47 11.86
C GLN A 45 7.63 17.60 12.39
N GLN A 46 8.24 16.51 12.86
CA GLN A 46 9.62 16.54 13.35
C GLN A 46 10.58 16.98 12.24
N LEU A 47 10.47 16.38 11.06
CA LEU A 47 11.31 16.71 9.92
C LEU A 47 11.12 18.18 9.48
N ALA A 48 9.87 18.66 9.44
CA ALA A 48 9.52 20.01 9.03
C ALA A 48 10.01 21.10 9.99
N GLU A 49 10.01 20.82 11.30
CA GLU A 49 10.34 21.80 12.34
C GLU A 49 11.79 21.72 12.83
N THR A 50 12.42 20.55 12.73
CA THR A 50 13.80 20.35 13.23
C THR A 50 14.82 20.10 12.13
N GLY A 51 14.39 19.76 10.91
CA GLY A 51 15.27 19.31 9.83
C GLY A 51 15.86 17.92 10.05
N VAL A 52 15.45 17.21 11.10
CA VAL A 52 15.95 15.89 11.47
C VAL A 52 14.82 14.87 11.42
N TRP A 53 15.03 13.75 10.74
CA TRP A 53 14.12 12.60 10.79
C TRP A 53 14.24 11.86 12.14
N PRO A 54 13.16 11.20 12.60
CA PRO A 54 13.18 10.40 13.82
C PRO A 54 14.18 9.24 13.71
N ARG A 55 14.79 8.91 14.85
CA ARG A 55 15.60 7.70 15.05
C ARG A 55 14.75 6.59 15.65
N LEU A 56 15.22 5.35 15.56
CA LEU A 56 14.54 4.20 16.17
C LEU A 56 14.34 4.45 17.68
N GLY A 57 13.13 4.25 18.19
CA GLY A 57 12.78 4.53 19.58
C GLY A 57 12.67 6.03 19.94
N GLY A 58 12.83 6.94 18.97
CA GLY A 58 12.58 8.37 19.17
C GLY A 58 11.09 8.66 19.43
N PRO A 59 10.75 9.80 20.05
CA PRO A 59 9.38 10.05 20.51
C PRO A 59 8.43 10.49 19.38
N LEU A 60 7.14 10.23 19.56
CA LEU A 60 6.04 10.87 18.84
C LEU A 60 5.98 12.37 19.18
N SER A 61 5.17 13.11 18.43
CA SER A 61 4.86 14.49 18.78
C SER A 61 3.93 14.54 19.98
N SER A 62 4.28 15.33 20.98
CA SER A 62 3.39 15.61 22.13
C SER A 62 2.05 16.23 21.72
N ALA A 63 1.94 16.84 20.53
CA ALA A 63 0.66 17.34 20.02
C ALA A 63 -0.34 16.22 19.74
N VAL A 64 0.15 15.06 19.29
CA VAL A 64 -0.68 13.86 19.07
C VAL A 64 -1.16 13.29 20.41
N GLU A 65 -0.26 13.19 21.39
CA GLU A 65 -0.60 12.72 22.74
C GLU A 65 -1.56 13.67 23.48
N GLN A 66 -1.43 14.97 23.26
CA GLN A 66 -2.35 15.96 23.84
C GLN A 66 -3.74 15.89 23.21
N TYR A 67 -3.84 15.47 21.94
CA TYR A 67 -5.12 15.28 21.28
C TYR A 67 -5.93 14.16 21.95
N GLY A 68 -5.31 13.01 22.23
CA GLY A 68 -6.02 11.86 22.83
C GLY A 68 -6.63 12.14 24.20
N LYS A 69 -6.10 13.13 24.92
CA LYS A 69 -6.62 13.57 26.23
C LYS A 69 -7.91 14.37 26.17
N VAL A 70 -8.27 14.88 25.00
CA VAL A 70 -9.36 15.87 24.84
C VAL A 70 -10.31 15.58 23.67
N ALA A 71 -10.01 14.54 22.89
CA ALA A 71 -10.75 14.14 21.71
C ALA A 71 -10.62 12.61 21.51
N PRO A 72 -11.57 11.97 20.81
CA PRO A 72 -11.60 10.53 20.73
C PRO A 72 -10.44 9.99 19.90
N MET A 73 -9.92 8.84 20.34
CA MET A 73 -8.89 8.04 19.72
C MET A 73 -9.47 6.70 19.24
N PRO A 74 -8.79 6.00 18.33
CA PRO A 74 -9.26 4.71 17.87
C PRO A 74 -9.39 3.67 18.98
N TYR A 75 -10.33 2.75 18.82
CA TYR A 75 -10.53 1.61 19.71
C TYR A 75 -9.32 0.66 19.67
N ALA A 76 -8.95 0.09 20.83
CA ALA A 76 -7.98 -1.00 20.85
C ALA A 76 -8.49 -2.21 20.04
N ALA A 77 -7.58 -2.97 19.43
CA ALA A 77 -7.92 -4.14 18.61
C ALA A 77 -8.44 -5.35 19.42
N TYR A 78 -8.43 -5.29 20.75
CA TYR A 78 -8.80 -6.40 21.63
C TYR A 78 -9.69 -5.95 22.80
N PRO A 79 -10.55 -6.84 23.33
CA PRO A 79 -11.38 -6.56 24.50
C PRO A 79 -10.54 -6.04 25.68
N PRO A 80 -11.00 -5.01 26.42
CA PRO A 80 -12.36 -4.48 26.41
C PRO A 80 -12.65 -3.40 25.34
N TYR A 81 -11.80 -3.26 24.31
CA TYR A 81 -11.94 -2.23 23.26
C TYR A 81 -11.98 -0.83 23.89
N THR A 82 -10.98 -0.53 24.72
CA THR A 82 -10.80 0.79 25.33
C THR A 82 -9.71 1.54 24.57
N ALA A 83 -9.68 2.87 24.68
CA ALA A 83 -8.52 3.62 24.22
C ALA A 83 -7.32 3.35 25.14
N ALA A 84 -6.12 3.84 24.77
CA ALA A 84 -4.97 3.76 25.67
C ALA A 84 -5.27 4.46 27.01
N ASP A 85 -4.56 4.09 28.09
CA ASP A 85 -4.82 4.63 29.43
C ASP A 85 -4.88 6.17 29.45
N GLY A 86 -6.09 6.71 29.68
CA GLY A 86 -6.36 8.15 29.75
C GLY A 86 -6.78 8.83 28.44
N ASP A 87 -6.86 8.08 27.34
CA ASP A 87 -7.46 8.51 26.08
C ASP A 87 -8.98 8.27 26.08
N TRP A 88 -9.68 8.94 25.18
CA TRP A 88 -11.14 8.84 25.05
C TRP A 88 -11.50 7.91 23.90
N THR A 89 -12.45 6.99 24.11
CA THR A 89 -13.14 6.32 22.99
C THR A 89 -14.19 7.25 22.38
N TYR A 90 -14.69 6.93 21.18
CA TYR A 90 -15.80 7.67 20.57
C TYR A 90 -17.04 7.65 21.47
N HIS A 91 -17.42 6.48 21.97
CA HIS A 91 -18.57 6.34 22.87
C HIS A 91 -18.44 7.21 24.13
N GLU A 92 -17.29 7.17 24.82
CA GLU A 92 -17.05 8.01 26.00
C GLU A 92 -17.09 9.50 25.66
N PHE A 93 -16.56 9.88 24.48
CA PHE A 93 -16.61 11.26 24.02
C PHE A 93 -18.04 11.78 23.86
N PHE A 94 -18.92 11.04 23.20
CA PHE A 94 -20.30 11.49 23.03
C PHE A 94 -21.16 11.44 24.31
N LEU A 95 -20.72 10.72 25.34
CA LEU A 95 -21.35 10.71 26.67
C LEU A 95 -20.82 11.77 27.63
N ALA A 96 -19.73 12.46 27.30
CA ALA A 96 -19.12 13.44 28.16
C ALA A 96 -19.98 14.70 28.36
N SER A 97 -19.69 15.44 29.43
CA SER A 97 -20.39 16.69 29.72
C SER A 97 -20.14 17.75 28.65
N ALA A 98 -21.12 18.66 28.46
CA ALA A 98 -21.03 19.74 27.49
C ALA A 98 -19.78 20.63 27.69
N ASP A 99 -19.38 20.86 28.94
CA ASP A 99 -18.18 21.66 29.27
C ASP A 99 -16.89 20.97 28.82
N GLN A 100 -16.78 19.65 29.01
CA GLN A 100 -15.63 18.87 28.55
C GLN A 100 -15.55 18.85 27.02
N LEU A 101 -16.68 18.67 26.35
CA LEU A 101 -16.78 18.70 24.89
C LEU A 101 -16.37 20.04 24.31
N GLU A 102 -16.83 21.15 24.91
CA GLU A 102 -16.47 22.49 24.47
C GLU A 102 -14.99 22.81 24.72
N ALA A 103 -14.42 22.35 25.83
CA ALA A 103 -12.98 22.47 26.10
C ALA A 103 -12.14 21.70 25.05
N GLY A 104 -12.52 20.46 24.74
CA GLY A 104 -11.87 19.66 23.71
C GLY A 104 -11.99 20.28 22.32
N ARG A 105 -13.18 20.72 21.93
CA ARG A 105 -13.43 21.41 20.65
C ARG A 105 -12.52 22.63 20.49
N ARG A 106 -12.40 23.47 21.53
CA ARG A 106 -11.52 24.66 21.48
C ARG A 106 -10.06 24.29 21.26
N LEU A 107 -9.58 23.21 21.89
CA LEU A 107 -8.20 22.76 21.76
C LEU A 107 -7.92 22.15 20.37
N VAL A 108 -8.85 21.38 19.82
CA VAL A 108 -8.72 20.77 18.49
C VAL A 108 -8.82 21.81 17.37
N GLN A 109 -9.71 22.80 17.52
CA GLN A 109 -9.90 23.87 16.53
C GLN A 109 -8.86 24.98 16.64
N ALA A 110 -8.13 25.07 17.75
CA ALA A 110 -7.04 26.01 17.89
C ALA A 110 -5.99 25.79 16.78
N PRO A 111 -5.35 26.87 16.28
CA PRO A 111 -4.22 26.76 15.38
C PRO A 111 -3.17 25.80 15.93
N ALA A 112 -2.77 24.82 15.12
CA ALA A 112 -1.71 23.90 15.48
C ALA A 112 -0.44 24.71 15.77
N LYS A 113 0.13 24.56 16.98
CA LYS A 113 1.38 25.23 17.33
C LYS A 113 2.48 24.71 16.41
N ALA A 114 3.11 25.61 15.66
CA ALA A 114 4.25 25.32 14.80
C ALA A 114 5.52 25.12 15.63
N SER A 115 5.54 24.09 16.46
CA SER A 115 6.71 23.68 17.23
C SER A 115 6.63 22.19 17.52
N TRP A 116 7.58 21.42 17.01
CA TRP A 116 7.73 20.02 17.42
C TRP A 116 8.20 19.97 18.88
N LYS A 117 7.57 19.12 19.68
CA LYS A 117 7.94 18.83 21.06
C LYS A 117 7.85 17.32 21.28
N PRO A 118 8.89 16.70 21.86
CA PRO A 118 8.90 15.26 22.09
C PRO A 118 7.77 14.88 23.06
N GLY A 119 7.00 13.86 22.68
CA GLY A 119 6.07 13.14 23.55
C GLY A 119 6.78 12.03 24.34
N THR A 120 5.99 11.14 24.92
CA THR A 120 6.45 9.98 25.70
C THR A 120 6.43 8.67 24.93
N MET A 121 5.53 8.51 23.95
CA MET A 121 5.40 7.28 23.17
C MET A 121 6.45 7.21 22.06
N PRO A 122 7.00 6.02 21.75
CA PRO A 122 7.96 5.86 20.68
C PRO A 122 7.28 5.96 19.30
N ASN A 123 8.00 6.52 18.33
CA ASN A 123 7.61 6.57 16.93
C ASN A 123 8.08 5.29 16.20
N TRP A 124 7.18 4.33 16.03
CA TRP A 124 7.48 3.07 15.33
C TRP A 124 7.69 3.26 13.82
N GLU A 125 7.21 4.35 13.23
CA GLU A 125 7.43 4.67 11.82
C GLU A 125 8.83 5.24 11.53
N ALA A 126 9.68 5.43 12.57
CA ALA A 126 11.07 5.88 12.42
C ALA A 126 11.98 4.89 11.65
N GLN A 127 11.51 3.66 11.46
CA GLN A 127 12.15 2.67 10.60
C GLN A 127 12.06 3.05 9.12
N HIS A 128 11.06 3.86 8.74
CA HIS A 128 10.80 4.14 7.34
C HIS A 128 11.72 5.20 6.74
N PRO A 129 12.18 4.98 5.49
CA PRO A 129 12.93 5.96 4.71
C PRO A 129 12.23 7.34 4.58
N PRO A 130 13.00 8.43 4.38
CA PRO A 130 12.50 9.79 4.58
C PRO A 130 11.74 10.40 3.39
N LEU A 131 11.72 9.79 2.20
CA LEU A 131 11.26 10.49 0.97
C LEU A 131 9.81 10.95 1.05
N TYR A 132 8.91 10.07 1.50
CA TYR A 132 7.48 10.41 1.64
C TYR A 132 7.28 11.57 2.60
N TYR A 133 7.95 11.52 3.75
CA TYR A 133 7.83 12.54 4.78
C TYR A 133 8.38 13.88 4.30
N ALA A 134 9.56 13.87 3.66
CA ALA A 134 10.17 15.05 3.05
C ALA A 134 9.28 15.68 1.97
N LEU A 135 8.60 14.85 1.16
CA LEU A 135 7.66 15.30 0.13
C LEU A 135 6.45 16.02 0.73
N LEU A 136 6.01 15.64 1.93
CA LEU A 136 4.87 16.26 2.61
C LEU A 136 5.22 17.48 3.46
N VAL A 137 6.51 17.73 3.75
CA VAL A 137 6.95 18.91 4.51
C VAL A 137 6.44 20.25 3.93
N PRO A 138 6.49 20.52 2.61
CA PRO A 138 5.95 21.77 2.08
C PRO A 138 4.46 21.95 2.36
N PHE A 139 3.67 20.87 2.33
CA PHE A 139 2.23 20.92 2.61
C PHE A 139 1.95 21.10 4.11
N TYR A 140 2.82 20.55 4.97
CA TYR A 140 2.80 20.83 6.40
C TYR A 140 3.09 22.31 6.69
N TRP A 141 4.05 22.92 5.98
CA TRP A 141 4.30 24.36 6.12
C TRP A 141 3.14 25.22 5.60
N LEU A 142 2.46 24.81 4.53
CA LEU A 142 1.29 25.51 4.00
C LEU A 142 0.11 25.51 4.98
N SER A 143 -0.01 24.50 5.85
CA SER A 143 -1.05 24.42 6.88
C SER A 143 -0.65 25.07 8.21
N ARG A 144 0.47 25.80 8.29
CA ARG A 144 0.84 26.55 9.49
C ARG A 144 -0.25 27.57 9.85
N GLY A 145 -0.70 27.52 11.10
CA GLY A 145 -1.78 28.37 11.60
C GLY A 145 -3.19 27.81 11.34
N TRP A 146 -3.33 26.68 10.64
CA TRP A 146 -4.60 25.96 10.53
C TRP A 146 -4.84 25.11 11.78
N SER A 147 -6.07 24.66 11.99
CA SER A 147 -6.35 23.67 13.04
C SER A 147 -5.68 22.33 12.72
N LEU A 148 -5.47 21.49 13.74
CA LEU A 148 -4.88 20.16 13.56
C LEU A 148 -5.65 19.33 12.52
N LEU A 149 -6.99 19.38 12.57
CA LEU A 149 -7.87 18.69 11.64
C LEU A 149 -7.67 19.17 10.20
N GLN A 150 -7.61 20.49 9.98
CA GLN A 150 -7.41 21.07 8.65
C GLN A 150 -6.03 20.72 8.09
N ALA A 151 -4.99 20.75 8.92
CA ALA A 151 -3.64 20.35 8.54
C ALA A 151 -3.59 18.86 8.17
N LEU A 152 -4.19 17.99 8.99
CA LEU A 152 -4.26 16.55 8.72
C LEU A 152 -5.05 16.27 7.44
N LEU A 153 -6.18 16.94 7.23
CA LEU A 153 -7.00 16.80 6.03
C LEU A 153 -6.20 17.14 4.76
N LEU A 154 -5.46 18.26 4.77
CA LEU A 154 -4.60 18.62 3.64
C LEU A 154 -3.57 17.52 3.34
N LEU A 155 -2.89 17.03 4.37
CA LEU A 155 -1.86 16.01 4.21
C LEU A 155 -2.44 14.68 3.70
N ARG A 156 -3.63 14.28 4.18
CA ARG A 156 -4.36 13.10 3.68
C ARG A 156 -4.77 13.26 2.22
N ILE A 157 -5.32 14.42 1.83
CA ILE A 157 -5.70 14.69 0.43
C ILE A 157 -4.48 14.59 -0.48
N VAL A 158 -3.34 15.17 -0.08
CA VAL A 158 -2.10 15.07 -0.86
C VAL A 158 -1.63 13.62 -0.95
N SER A 159 -1.61 12.90 0.17
CA SER A 159 -1.27 11.46 0.21
C SER A 159 -2.16 10.66 -0.76
N TYR A 160 -3.48 10.76 -0.61
CA TYR A 160 -4.44 10.04 -1.46
C TYR A 160 -4.27 10.40 -2.95
N PHE A 161 -4.01 11.67 -3.26
CA PHE A 161 -3.78 12.13 -4.63
C PHE A 161 -2.56 11.47 -5.28
N LEU A 162 -1.48 11.20 -4.51
CA LEU A 162 -0.31 10.46 -5.01
C LEU A 162 -0.71 9.04 -5.43
N ALA A 163 -1.48 8.33 -4.60
CA ALA A 163 -1.97 6.99 -4.90
C ALA A 163 -2.87 6.98 -6.15
N TRP A 164 -3.82 7.92 -6.22
CA TRP A 164 -4.72 8.09 -7.35
C TRP A 164 -4.00 8.40 -8.66
N LEU A 165 -2.96 9.24 -8.62
CA LEU A 165 -2.10 9.52 -9.77
C LEU A 165 -1.39 8.25 -10.25
N GLY A 166 -0.99 7.36 -9.34
CA GLY A 166 -0.46 6.03 -9.66
C GLY A 166 -1.44 5.19 -10.49
N LEU A 167 -2.73 5.18 -10.14
CA LEU A 167 -3.77 4.52 -10.94
C LEU A 167 -3.93 5.16 -12.32
N CYS A 168 -3.92 6.50 -12.39
CA CYS A 168 -4.02 7.22 -13.66
C CYS A 168 -2.87 6.88 -14.61
N ILE A 169 -1.63 6.86 -14.11
CA ILE A 169 -0.44 6.45 -14.88
C ILE A 169 -0.58 5.02 -15.37
N THR A 170 -1.08 4.12 -14.50
CA THR A 170 -1.27 2.71 -14.84
C THR A 170 -2.31 2.53 -15.94
N ALA A 171 -3.47 3.18 -15.83
CA ALA A 171 -4.51 3.17 -16.85
C ALA A 171 -4.00 3.75 -18.18
N ALA A 172 -3.33 4.91 -18.14
CA ALA A 172 -2.74 5.53 -19.32
C ALA A 172 -1.70 4.62 -20.00
N ALA A 173 -0.88 3.90 -19.21
CA ALA A 173 0.07 2.93 -19.72
C ALA A 173 -0.60 1.68 -20.30
N ALA A 174 -1.76 1.28 -19.79
CA ALA A 174 -2.54 0.15 -20.28
C ALA A 174 -3.37 0.47 -21.54
N ARG A 175 -3.48 1.74 -21.92
CA ARG A 175 -4.26 2.19 -23.09
C ARG A 175 -3.70 1.60 -24.40
N PRO A 176 -4.48 0.80 -25.15
CA PRO A 176 -4.02 0.22 -26.40
C PRO A 176 -3.97 1.25 -27.54
N PRO A 177 -3.08 1.06 -28.53
CA PRO A 177 -3.20 1.69 -29.84
C PRO A 177 -4.56 1.37 -30.49
N GLU A 178 -5.05 2.25 -31.35
CA GLU A 178 -6.34 2.01 -32.03
C GLU A 178 -6.31 0.80 -32.97
N SER A 179 -5.15 0.50 -33.54
CA SER A 179 -4.90 -0.69 -34.36
C SER A 179 -5.04 -2.00 -33.59
N ASP A 180 -4.86 -1.97 -32.27
CA ASP A 180 -4.72 -3.17 -31.43
C ASP A 180 -5.96 -3.38 -30.54
N LEU A 181 -7.04 -2.65 -30.81
CA LEU A 181 -8.23 -2.63 -29.97
C LEU A 181 -9.08 -3.91 -30.13
N SER A 182 -8.75 -4.93 -29.34
CA SER A 182 -9.55 -6.13 -29.11
C SER A 182 -10.37 -6.04 -27.80
N PRO A 183 -11.42 -6.87 -27.61
CA PRO A 183 -12.12 -6.96 -26.33
C PRO A 183 -11.19 -7.19 -25.12
N GLU A 184 -10.14 -8.00 -25.30
CA GLU A 184 -9.14 -8.28 -24.28
C GLU A 184 -8.33 -7.02 -23.93
N SER A 185 -7.79 -6.34 -24.94
CA SER A 185 -7.02 -5.11 -24.75
C SER A 185 -7.85 -3.99 -24.14
N ALA A 186 -9.14 -3.92 -24.49
CA ALA A 186 -10.09 -2.96 -23.93
C ALA A 186 -10.33 -3.24 -22.45
N PHE A 187 -10.45 -4.51 -22.05
CA PHE A 187 -10.65 -4.84 -20.64
C PHE A 187 -9.39 -4.58 -19.79
N LEU A 188 -8.20 -4.94 -20.31
CA LEU A 188 -6.94 -4.64 -19.64
C LEU A 188 -6.69 -3.13 -19.47
N TYR A 189 -7.23 -2.30 -20.37
CA TYR A 189 -7.21 -0.84 -20.23
C TYR A 189 -8.11 -0.34 -19.08
N VAL A 190 -9.27 -0.96 -18.89
CA VAL A 190 -10.24 -0.59 -17.83
C VAL A 190 -9.80 -1.09 -16.45
N ALA A 191 -9.09 -2.22 -16.38
CA ALA A 191 -8.79 -2.91 -15.13
C ALA A 191 -8.09 -2.06 -14.05
N PRO A 192 -7.11 -1.18 -14.36
CA PRO A 192 -6.51 -0.28 -13.36
C PRO A 192 -7.51 0.67 -12.70
N ALA A 193 -8.49 1.18 -13.46
CA ALA A 193 -9.53 2.06 -12.93
C ALA A 193 -10.61 1.29 -12.15
N LEU A 194 -10.81 0.01 -12.49
CA LEU A 194 -11.78 -0.87 -11.82
C LEU A 194 -11.23 -1.45 -10.50
N GLY A 195 -9.92 -1.65 -10.37
CA GLY A 195 -9.26 -2.33 -9.25
C GLY A 195 -9.73 -1.89 -7.84
N PRO A 196 -9.73 -0.58 -7.53
CA PRO A 196 -10.21 -0.05 -6.24
C PRO A 196 -11.61 -0.51 -5.85
N PHE A 197 -12.50 -0.69 -6.83
CA PHE A 197 -13.86 -1.10 -6.59
C PHE A 197 -13.96 -2.59 -6.33
N VAL A 198 -13.10 -3.42 -6.94
CA VAL A 198 -13.14 -4.87 -6.69
C VAL A 198 -12.63 -5.21 -5.29
N PHE A 199 -11.66 -4.45 -4.79
CA PHE A 199 -11.09 -4.63 -3.45
C PHE A 199 -11.22 -3.35 -2.64
N PRO A 200 -12.34 -3.18 -1.92
CA PRO A 200 -12.74 -1.90 -1.33
C PRO A 200 -11.80 -1.39 -0.24
N MET A 201 -10.99 -2.27 0.39
CA MET A 201 -9.95 -1.88 1.35
C MET A 201 -8.94 -0.87 0.78
N TRP A 202 -8.82 -0.75 -0.55
CA TRP A 202 -8.07 0.32 -1.20
C TRP A 202 -8.40 1.71 -0.66
N PHE A 203 -9.69 1.99 -0.42
CA PHE A 203 -10.12 3.34 -0.05
C PHE A 203 -9.64 3.77 1.33
N PRO A 204 -9.95 3.08 2.44
CA PRO A 204 -9.42 3.47 3.75
C PRO A 204 -7.89 3.41 3.81
N GLU A 205 -7.27 2.41 3.17
CA GLU A 205 -5.81 2.25 3.16
C GLU A 205 -5.06 3.37 2.42
N MET A 206 -5.65 3.95 1.38
CA MET A 206 -5.03 5.08 0.67
C MET A 206 -5.49 6.44 1.20
N ALA A 207 -6.65 6.50 1.87
CA ALA A 207 -7.21 7.73 2.45
C ALA A 207 -6.45 8.19 3.71
N ARG A 208 -5.82 7.27 4.44
CA ARG A 208 -4.95 7.62 5.56
C ARG A 208 -3.70 8.38 5.12
N LEU A 209 -3.13 9.12 6.05
CA LEU A 209 -1.79 9.67 5.88
C LEU A 209 -0.74 8.56 6.09
N GLY A 210 -0.22 7.99 4.99
CA GLY A 210 0.76 6.92 5.03
C GLY A 210 1.63 6.83 3.77
N ASN A 211 2.83 6.27 3.91
CA ASN A 211 3.84 6.20 2.85
C ASN A 211 3.48 5.26 1.68
N ASP A 212 2.47 4.40 1.83
CA ASP A 212 1.98 3.47 0.81
C ASP A 212 1.39 4.17 -0.43
N SER A 213 0.92 5.40 -0.27
CA SER A 213 0.42 6.22 -1.37
C SER A 213 1.52 6.60 -2.37
N LEU A 214 2.69 6.99 -1.87
CA LEU A 214 3.86 7.28 -2.70
C LEU A 214 4.47 5.99 -3.29
N VAL A 215 4.43 4.88 -2.54
CA VAL A 215 4.80 3.56 -3.09
C VAL A 215 3.96 3.24 -4.32
N THR A 216 2.64 3.43 -4.25
CA THR A 216 1.73 3.20 -5.38
C THR A 216 2.14 4.01 -6.61
N LEU A 217 2.38 5.31 -6.44
CA LEU A 217 2.83 6.18 -7.54
C LEU A 217 4.15 5.69 -8.16
N LEU A 218 5.13 5.35 -7.31
CA LEU A 218 6.45 4.92 -7.75
C LEU A 218 6.43 3.54 -8.41
N VAL A 219 5.57 2.62 -7.95
CA VAL A 219 5.35 1.32 -8.60
C VAL A 219 4.78 1.52 -10.01
N ALA A 220 3.78 2.39 -10.17
CA ALA A 220 3.21 2.70 -11.48
C ALA A 220 4.25 3.31 -12.44
N ALA A 221 5.02 4.28 -11.96
CA ALA A 221 6.07 4.94 -12.73
C ALA A 221 7.21 3.96 -13.09
N ALA A 222 7.66 3.13 -12.14
CA ALA A 222 8.71 2.15 -12.35
C ALA A 222 8.28 1.08 -13.37
N TRP A 223 7.03 0.62 -13.28
CA TRP A 223 6.46 -0.29 -14.27
C TRP A 223 6.43 0.30 -15.68
N LEU A 224 5.98 1.55 -15.82
CA LEU A 224 5.98 2.25 -17.11
C LEU A 224 7.40 2.44 -17.66
N ALA A 225 8.36 2.87 -16.83
CA ALA A 225 9.76 3.00 -17.20
C ALA A 225 10.37 1.66 -17.63
N PHE A 226 10.04 0.58 -16.92
CA PHE A 226 10.47 -0.76 -17.26
C PHE A 226 9.89 -1.23 -18.59
N ARG A 227 8.60 -0.99 -18.87
CA ARG A 227 8.02 -1.27 -20.19
C ARG A 227 8.72 -0.51 -21.31
N ARG A 228 9.08 0.76 -21.08
CA ARG A 228 9.88 1.54 -22.03
C ARG A 228 11.26 0.94 -22.25
N LEU A 229 11.94 0.49 -21.18
CA LEU A 229 13.20 -0.24 -21.27
C LEU A 229 13.09 -1.49 -22.14
N LEU A 230 12.03 -2.27 -21.99
CA LEU A 230 11.78 -3.47 -22.79
C LEU A 230 11.51 -3.15 -24.26
N SER A 231 10.79 -2.06 -24.54
CA SER A 231 10.50 -1.63 -25.91
C SER A 231 11.71 -1.00 -26.61
N ARG A 232 12.58 -0.32 -25.85
CA ARG A 232 13.69 0.49 -26.36
C ARG A 232 14.87 0.34 -25.40
N ASN A 233 15.90 -0.38 -25.84
CA ASN A 233 17.09 -0.62 -25.05
C ASN A 233 18.03 0.61 -25.00
N ARG A 234 17.66 1.64 -24.24
CA ARG A 234 18.42 2.90 -24.11
C ARG A 234 18.92 3.09 -22.69
N ILE A 235 20.12 3.67 -22.54
CA ILE A 235 20.73 3.97 -21.24
C ILE A 235 19.82 4.83 -20.36
N SER A 236 19.09 5.78 -20.96
CA SER A 236 18.13 6.64 -20.26
C SER A 236 17.01 5.85 -19.59
N ASN A 237 16.59 4.72 -20.18
CA ASN A 237 15.56 3.87 -19.61
C ASN A 237 16.08 3.07 -18.42
N TYR A 238 17.36 2.64 -18.47
CA TYR A 238 18.02 2.07 -17.29
C TYR A 238 18.12 3.08 -16.16
N CYS A 239 18.54 4.32 -16.45
CA CYS A 239 18.56 5.39 -15.45
C CYS A 239 17.19 5.62 -14.83
N ALA A 240 16.14 5.74 -15.65
CA ALA A 240 14.78 5.98 -15.17
C ALA A 240 14.31 4.86 -14.23
N VAL A 241 14.48 3.60 -14.62
CA VAL A 241 14.10 2.44 -13.78
C VAL A 241 14.92 2.41 -12.49
N ALA A 242 16.23 2.64 -12.57
CA ALA A 242 17.11 2.62 -11.40
C ALA A 242 16.79 3.72 -10.39
N LEU A 243 16.57 4.95 -10.86
CA LEU A 243 16.19 6.07 -10.01
C LEU A 243 14.81 5.86 -9.39
N LEU A 244 13.83 5.36 -10.14
CA LEU A 244 12.50 5.06 -9.58
C LEU A 244 12.54 3.94 -8.54
N CYS A 245 13.33 2.88 -8.78
CA CYS A 245 13.59 1.85 -7.77
C CYS A 245 14.28 2.43 -6.53
N GLY A 246 15.27 3.29 -6.72
CA GLY A 246 15.95 4.01 -5.66
C GLY A 246 15.01 4.86 -4.80
N LEU A 247 14.18 5.69 -5.44
CA LEU A 247 13.17 6.51 -4.77
C LEU A 247 12.11 5.65 -4.06
N GLY A 248 11.73 4.52 -4.66
CA GLY A 248 10.82 3.55 -4.04
C GLY A 248 11.40 2.97 -2.75
N LEU A 249 12.68 2.57 -2.79
CA LEU A 249 13.42 2.14 -1.60
C LEU A 249 13.64 3.27 -0.59
N LEU A 250 13.72 4.53 -1.03
CA LEU A 250 13.70 5.70 -0.14
C LEU A 250 12.31 6.08 0.36
N THR A 251 11.27 5.33 0.00
CA THR A 251 9.90 5.51 0.51
C THR A 251 9.53 4.42 1.51
N LYS A 252 9.68 3.15 1.12
CA LYS A 252 9.32 2.00 1.97
C LYS A 252 10.06 0.74 1.54
N ALA A 253 10.42 -0.11 2.51
CA ALA A 253 11.05 -1.39 2.25
C ALA A 253 10.14 -2.37 1.47
N THR A 254 8.82 -2.17 1.49
CA THR A 254 7.86 -2.93 0.66
C THR A 254 8.10 -2.76 -0.84
N PHE A 255 8.96 -1.83 -1.28
CA PHE A 255 9.39 -1.70 -2.67
C PHE A 255 10.42 -2.77 -3.10
N LEU A 256 11.10 -3.43 -2.15
CA LEU A 256 12.13 -4.44 -2.41
C LEU A 256 11.71 -5.57 -3.37
N PRO A 257 10.50 -6.15 -3.28
CA PRO A 257 10.02 -7.17 -4.21
C PRO A 257 10.13 -6.73 -5.69
N LEU A 258 9.74 -5.48 -6.00
CA LEU A 258 9.82 -4.97 -7.37
C LEU A 258 11.28 -4.81 -7.82
N VAL A 259 12.14 -4.27 -6.94
CA VAL A 259 13.59 -4.13 -7.22
C VAL A 259 14.22 -5.49 -7.46
N ALA A 260 13.92 -6.48 -6.63
CA ALA A 260 14.46 -7.83 -6.74
C ALA A 260 14.07 -8.49 -8.07
N VAL A 261 12.81 -8.36 -8.50
CA VAL A 261 12.36 -8.93 -9.77
C VAL A 261 12.93 -8.20 -10.97
N ILE A 262 13.03 -6.87 -10.94
CA ILE A 262 13.69 -6.09 -12.01
C ILE A 262 15.17 -6.47 -12.09
N LEU A 263 15.87 -6.56 -10.95
CA LEU A 263 17.27 -6.96 -10.90
C LEU A 263 17.45 -8.37 -11.47
N GLY A 264 16.64 -9.34 -11.03
CA GLY A 264 16.64 -10.71 -11.55
C GLY A 264 16.41 -10.75 -13.05
N TYR A 265 15.46 -9.96 -13.56
CA TYR A 265 15.22 -9.82 -14.99
C TYR A 265 16.47 -9.29 -15.74
N LEU A 266 17.11 -8.24 -15.22
CA LEU A 266 18.32 -7.67 -15.84
C LEU A 266 19.49 -8.65 -15.83
N VAL A 267 19.65 -9.44 -14.77
CA VAL A 267 20.65 -10.52 -14.68
C VAL A 267 20.38 -11.61 -15.73
N VAL A 268 19.14 -12.11 -15.81
CA VAL A 268 18.76 -13.11 -16.81
C VAL A 268 18.95 -12.58 -18.22
N ARG A 269 18.60 -11.31 -18.48
CA ARG A 269 18.83 -10.65 -19.77
C ARG A 269 20.31 -10.61 -20.14
N CYS A 270 21.19 -10.28 -19.18
CA CYS A 270 22.64 -10.31 -19.40
C CYS A 270 23.15 -11.72 -19.71
N TRP A 271 22.62 -12.73 -19.01
CA TRP A 271 23.03 -14.12 -19.18
C TRP A 271 22.61 -14.70 -20.54
N LEU A 272 21.41 -14.35 -21.01
CA LEU A 272 20.87 -14.81 -22.28
C LEU A 272 21.39 -14.02 -23.50
N ALA A 273 22.12 -12.92 -23.31
CA ALA A 273 22.66 -12.10 -24.38
C ALA A 273 23.76 -12.84 -25.18
N ARG A 274 23.44 -13.20 -26.43
CA ARG A 274 24.31 -13.98 -27.32
C ARG A 274 25.33 -13.10 -28.05
N GLU A 275 24.88 -11.98 -28.61
CA GLU A 275 25.74 -11.07 -29.36
C GLU A 275 26.66 -10.24 -28.44
N PRO A 276 27.92 -9.96 -28.83
CA PRO A 276 28.86 -9.20 -28.02
C PRO A 276 28.37 -7.79 -27.65
N GLU A 277 27.70 -7.11 -28.59
CA GLU A 277 27.17 -5.76 -28.39
C GLU A 277 26.00 -5.75 -27.40
N ASP A 278 25.05 -6.68 -27.56
CA ASP A 278 23.91 -6.85 -26.65
C ASP A 278 24.38 -7.21 -25.23
N ARG A 279 25.41 -8.05 -25.13
CA ARG A 279 26.01 -8.43 -23.85
C ARG A 279 26.66 -7.22 -23.17
N ARG A 280 27.41 -6.41 -23.92
CA ARG A 280 28.02 -5.17 -23.40
C ARG A 280 26.94 -4.21 -22.93
N ALA A 281 25.94 -3.92 -23.76
CA ALA A 281 24.84 -3.02 -23.43
C ALA A 281 24.05 -3.50 -22.19
N SER A 282 23.74 -4.79 -22.11
CA SER A 282 23.01 -5.36 -20.98
C SER A 282 23.82 -5.29 -19.68
N ARG A 283 25.12 -5.61 -19.72
CA ARG A 283 26.02 -5.50 -18.56
C ARG A 283 26.17 -4.06 -18.09
N SER A 284 26.40 -3.12 -19.00
CA SER A 284 26.47 -1.70 -18.68
C SER A 284 25.16 -1.20 -18.07
N GLY A 285 24.01 -1.63 -18.61
CA GLY A 285 22.71 -1.30 -18.06
C GLY A 285 22.46 -1.88 -16.67
N LEU A 286 22.87 -3.13 -16.41
CA LEU A 286 22.79 -3.77 -15.09
C LEU A 286 23.67 -3.05 -14.07
N LEU A 287 24.93 -2.76 -14.43
CA LEU A 287 25.86 -2.02 -13.56
C LEU A 287 25.32 -0.63 -13.23
N LEU A 288 24.81 0.07 -14.24
CA LEU A 288 24.20 1.38 -14.06
C LEU A 288 22.97 1.32 -13.16
N PHE A 289 22.13 0.30 -13.32
CA PHE A 289 20.97 0.09 -12.46
C PHE A 289 21.40 -0.08 -10.99
N CYS A 290 22.34 -0.99 -10.73
CA CYS A 290 22.85 -1.22 -9.38
C CYS A 290 23.51 0.03 -8.78
N ALA A 291 24.34 0.72 -9.56
CA ALA A 291 25.05 1.91 -9.11
C ALA A 291 24.09 3.05 -8.75
N LEU A 292 23.09 3.35 -9.60
CA LEU A 292 22.14 4.42 -9.34
C LEU A 292 21.15 4.07 -8.22
N ALA A 293 20.67 2.83 -8.16
CA ALA A 293 19.83 2.38 -7.05
C ALA A 293 20.59 2.48 -5.72
N ALA A 294 21.84 2.00 -5.66
CA ALA A 294 22.68 2.11 -4.47
C ALA A 294 23.05 3.56 -4.11
N ALA A 295 23.37 4.40 -5.10
CA ALA A 295 23.69 5.81 -4.86
C ALA A 295 22.48 6.60 -4.31
N SER A 296 21.28 6.28 -4.81
CA SER A 296 20.05 6.96 -4.40
C SER A 296 19.56 6.53 -3.03
N SER A 297 19.50 5.22 -2.72
CA SER A 297 18.91 4.73 -1.46
C SER A 297 19.89 4.05 -0.51
N GLY A 298 21.05 3.59 -0.99
CA GLY A 298 21.96 2.75 -0.21
C GLY A 298 22.51 3.42 1.05
N TRP A 299 22.65 4.75 1.04
CA TRP A 299 23.05 5.51 2.23
C TRP A 299 22.09 5.34 3.41
N TRP A 300 20.77 5.26 3.14
CA TRP A 300 19.75 5.07 4.17
C TRP A 300 19.87 3.69 4.82
N TYR A 301 19.92 2.64 4.00
CA TYR A 301 20.02 1.26 4.47
C TYR A 301 21.35 1.00 5.19
N LEU A 302 22.44 1.63 4.74
CA LEU A 302 23.73 1.58 5.45
C LEU A 302 23.64 2.31 6.80
N SER A 303 22.96 3.45 6.86
CA SER A 303 22.71 4.15 8.13
C SER A 303 21.89 3.28 9.09
N LYS A 304 20.83 2.63 8.61
CA LYS A 304 20.00 1.73 9.43
C LYS A 304 20.72 0.48 9.88
N TYR A 305 21.60 -0.08 9.04
CA TYR A 305 22.49 -1.15 9.46
C TYR A 305 23.44 -0.72 10.58
N ARG A 306 24.00 0.49 10.50
CA ARG A 306 24.86 1.03 11.57
C ARG A 306 24.07 1.32 12.87
N GLU A 307 22.82 1.74 12.75
CA GLU A 307 21.94 2.05 13.90
C GLU A 307 21.40 0.78 14.58
N THR A 308 21.06 -0.26 13.82
CA THR A 308 20.25 -1.40 14.30
C THR A 308 20.89 -2.77 14.11
N GLY A 309 22.01 -2.86 13.38
CA GLY A 309 22.59 -4.13 12.94
C GLY A 309 21.82 -4.81 11.80
N ASN A 310 20.73 -4.20 11.30
CA ASN A 310 19.88 -4.72 10.24
C ASN A 310 19.69 -3.68 9.12
N LEU A 311 19.81 -4.12 7.87
CA LEU A 311 19.61 -3.24 6.70
C LEU A 311 18.20 -2.65 6.64
N LEU A 312 17.17 -3.42 7.00
CA LEU A 312 15.79 -2.96 6.91
C LEU A 312 15.42 -1.98 8.03
N GLY A 313 16.20 -1.91 9.12
CA GLY A 313 15.88 -1.10 10.29
C GLY A 313 14.57 -1.49 10.98
N ALA A 314 14.02 -2.68 10.67
CA ALA A 314 12.72 -3.12 11.14
C ALA A 314 12.76 -3.48 12.64
N HIS A 315 11.85 -2.91 13.42
CA HIS A 315 11.74 -3.16 14.87
C HIS A 315 11.58 -4.66 15.18
N ASP A 316 10.77 -5.36 14.40
CA ASP A 316 10.46 -6.77 14.63
C ASP A 316 11.68 -7.68 14.47
N ILE A 317 12.59 -7.33 13.56
CA ILE A 317 13.84 -8.08 13.37
C ILE A 317 14.84 -7.77 14.49
N ALA A 318 14.85 -6.55 15.04
CA ALA A 318 15.64 -6.25 16.22
C ALA A 318 15.14 -7.04 17.45
N ASN A 319 13.82 -7.11 17.65
CA ASN A 319 13.20 -7.88 18.73
C ASN A 319 13.40 -9.40 18.55
N LEU A 320 13.38 -9.90 17.32
CA LEU A 320 13.65 -11.29 16.98
C LEU A 320 15.01 -11.79 17.49
N ALA A 321 16.04 -10.95 17.46
CA ALA A 321 17.37 -11.30 17.98
C ALA A 321 17.32 -11.53 19.50
N GLY A 322 16.53 -10.73 20.23
CA GLY A 322 16.27 -10.92 21.66
C GLY A 322 15.45 -12.18 21.97
N SER A 323 14.59 -12.61 21.05
CA SER A 323 13.73 -13.79 21.19
C SER A 323 14.39 -15.12 20.76
N GLY A 324 15.70 -15.13 20.49
CA GLY A 324 16.44 -16.34 20.10
C GLY A 324 16.37 -16.72 18.62
N GLY A 325 15.80 -15.87 17.77
CA GLY A 325 15.71 -16.08 16.32
C GLY A 325 14.48 -16.87 15.87
N LEU A 326 14.45 -17.25 14.58
CA LEU A 326 13.28 -17.86 13.93
C LEU A 326 13.08 -19.33 14.27
N LEU A 327 14.18 -20.09 14.40
CA LEU A 327 14.12 -21.56 14.55
C LEU A 327 13.48 -21.99 15.87
N PRO A 328 13.76 -21.36 17.03
CA PRO A 328 13.09 -21.73 18.28
C PRO A 328 11.58 -21.55 18.24
N ALA A 329 11.05 -20.63 17.41
CA ALA A 329 9.62 -20.43 17.27
C ALA A 329 8.90 -21.68 16.73
N LEU A 330 9.56 -22.49 15.90
CA LEU A 330 9.00 -23.72 15.35
C LEU A 330 8.71 -24.79 16.41
N ALA A 331 9.44 -24.74 17.54
CA ALA A 331 9.28 -25.66 18.65
C ALA A 331 8.17 -25.22 19.64
N LYS A 332 7.61 -24.01 19.49
CA LYS A 332 6.54 -23.51 20.36
C LYS A 332 5.24 -24.28 20.08
N PRO A 333 4.54 -24.81 21.11
CA PRO A 333 3.22 -25.39 20.94
C PRO A 333 2.26 -24.42 20.25
N GLY A 334 1.49 -24.90 19.27
CA GLY A 334 0.53 -24.08 18.53
C GLY A 334 1.13 -23.22 17.40
N PHE A 335 2.45 -23.28 17.15
CA PHE A 335 3.09 -22.51 16.07
C PHE A 335 2.38 -22.65 14.72
N PHE A 336 2.10 -23.88 14.29
CA PHE A 336 1.46 -24.12 13.00
C PHE A 336 0.06 -23.54 12.91
N HIS A 337 -0.71 -23.59 14.00
CA HIS A 337 -2.03 -22.98 14.06
C HIS A 337 -1.92 -21.45 13.91
N ALA A 338 -1.08 -20.82 14.74
CA ALA A 338 -0.84 -19.38 14.68
C ALA A 338 -0.31 -18.95 13.31
N PHE A 339 0.57 -19.73 12.69
CA PHE A 339 1.10 -19.44 11.36
C PHE A 339 0.01 -19.48 10.28
N LEU A 340 -0.83 -20.52 10.27
CA LEU A 340 -1.95 -20.62 9.32
C LEU A 340 -2.98 -19.50 9.54
N GLU A 341 -3.28 -19.18 10.79
CA GLU A 341 -4.15 -18.08 11.18
C GLU A 341 -3.60 -16.73 10.70
N GLY A 342 -2.31 -16.46 10.90
CA GLY A 342 -1.66 -15.24 10.43
C GLY A 342 -1.65 -15.13 8.90
N VAL A 343 -1.38 -16.23 8.19
CA VAL A 343 -1.47 -16.26 6.71
C VAL A 343 -2.90 -16.02 6.24
N PHE A 344 -3.90 -16.57 6.94
CA PHE A 344 -5.30 -16.32 6.65
C PHE A 344 -5.68 -14.85 6.91
N GLN A 345 -5.18 -14.27 8.01
CA GLN A 345 -5.41 -12.87 8.37
C GLN A 345 -4.81 -11.90 7.35
N VAL A 346 -3.66 -12.22 6.73
CA VAL A 346 -3.13 -11.46 5.58
C VAL A 346 -4.17 -11.43 4.45
N GLY A 347 -4.83 -12.56 4.16
CA GLY A 347 -5.88 -12.64 3.15
C GLY A 347 -7.11 -11.81 3.50
N ILE A 348 -7.60 -11.91 4.73
CA ILE A 348 -8.80 -11.19 5.19
C ILE A 348 -8.57 -9.68 5.21
N SER A 349 -7.47 -9.25 5.83
CA SER A 349 -7.13 -7.84 5.97
C SER A 349 -6.78 -7.15 4.64
N PHE A 350 -6.42 -7.92 3.61
CA PHE A 350 -6.35 -7.41 2.23
C PHE A 350 -7.75 -7.05 1.68
N LEU A 351 -8.78 -7.80 2.03
CA LEU A 351 -10.15 -7.59 1.54
C LEU A 351 -10.86 -6.46 2.28
N TRP A 352 -10.79 -6.49 3.61
CA TRP A 352 -11.30 -5.45 4.48
C TRP A 352 -10.76 -5.64 5.90
N ASN A 353 -10.39 -4.53 6.54
CA ASN A 353 -10.02 -4.48 7.96
C ASN A 353 -10.44 -3.15 8.62
N GLY A 354 -11.26 -2.36 7.92
CA GLY A 354 -11.65 -1.00 8.32
C GLY A 354 -10.44 -0.06 8.42
N THR A 355 -10.32 0.56 9.58
CA THR A 355 -9.35 1.59 9.99
C THR A 355 -8.68 1.18 11.30
N TRP A 356 -8.02 2.10 12.03
CA TRP A 356 -7.30 1.76 13.27
C TRP A 356 -8.22 1.30 14.40
N SER A 357 -9.52 1.61 14.35
CA SER A 357 -10.54 1.03 15.22
C SER A 357 -10.98 -0.39 14.83
N PHE A 358 -10.46 -0.97 13.75
CA PHE A 358 -10.75 -2.33 13.31
C PHE A 358 -12.25 -2.62 13.13
N VAL A 359 -12.99 -1.65 12.59
CA VAL A 359 -14.44 -1.77 12.36
C VAL A 359 -14.71 -2.74 11.22
N GLU A 360 -15.06 -3.97 11.58
CA GLU A 360 -15.31 -5.06 10.64
C GLU A 360 -16.80 -5.37 10.49
N PRO A 361 -17.30 -5.59 9.26
CA PRO A 361 -18.64 -6.09 9.06
C PRO A 361 -18.74 -7.56 9.52
N PRO A 362 -19.97 -8.10 9.71
CA PRO A 362 -20.16 -9.51 9.96
C PRO A 362 -19.46 -10.37 8.90
N TRP A 363 -18.81 -11.46 9.32
CA TRP A 363 -18.01 -12.32 8.42
C TRP A 363 -18.71 -12.76 7.12
N PRO A 364 -20.04 -13.01 7.05
CA PRO A 364 -20.69 -13.38 5.79
C PRO A 364 -20.61 -12.27 4.72
N ALA A 365 -20.47 -11.00 5.11
CA ALA A 365 -20.28 -9.88 4.20
C ALA A 365 -18.92 -9.92 3.50
N LEU A 366 -17.93 -10.62 4.05
CA LEU A 366 -16.61 -10.77 3.42
C LEU A 366 -16.58 -11.93 2.42
N LEU A 367 -17.54 -12.85 2.45
CA LEU A 367 -17.56 -14.03 1.58
C LEU A 367 -17.55 -13.70 0.08
N PRO A 368 -18.30 -12.72 -0.44
CA PRO A 368 -18.22 -12.39 -1.86
C PRO A 368 -16.88 -11.76 -2.26
N LEU A 369 -16.24 -11.00 -1.36
CA LEU A 369 -14.89 -10.47 -1.60
C LEU A 369 -13.85 -11.61 -1.63
N LEU A 370 -13.96 -12.57 -0.71
CA LEU A 370 -13.15 -13.80 -0.71
C LEU A 370 -13.35 -14.61 -1.99
N ALA A 371 -14.60 -14.81 -2.40
CA ALA A 371 -14.93 -15.50 -3.65
C ALA A 371 -14.36 -14.77 -4.87
N SER A 372 -14.39 -13.44 -4.88
CA SER A 372 -13.78 -12.61 -5.92
C SER A 372 -12.26 -12.81 -5.99
N ALA A 373 -11.57 -12.72 -4.85
CA ALA A 373 -10.13 -12.95 -4.77
C ALA A 373 -9.74 -14.35 -5.28
N ALA A 374 -10.42 -15.38 -4.79
CA ALA A 374 -10.17 -16.76 -5.18
C ALA A 374 -10.45 -17.00 -6.67
N LEU A 375 -11.60 -16.56 -7.17
CA LEU A 375 -12.01 -16.76 -8.56
C LEU A 375 -11.08 -16.06 -9.54
N PHE A 376 -10.78 -14.78 -9.30
CA PHE A 376 -9.93 -13.99 -10.20
C PHE A 376 -8.46 -14.43 -10.11
N GLY A 377 -8.00 -14.84 -8.93
CA GLY A 377 -6.68 -15.45 -8.75
C GLY A 377 -6.54 -16.76 -9.54
N LEU A 378 -7.49 -17.69 -9.39
CA LEU A 378 -7.49 -18.96 -10.13
C LEU A 378 -7.60 -18.74 -11.65
N ALA A 379 -8.49 -17.83 -12.08
CA ALA A 379 -8.64 -17.50 -13.49
C ALA A 379 -7.37 -16.84 -14.07
N HIS A 380 -6.62 -16.08 -13.27
CA HIS A 380 -5.32 -15.56 -13.67
C HIS A 380 -4.28 -16.67 -13.87
N LEU A 381 -4.26 -17.71 -13.03
CA LEU A 381 -3.37 -18.86 -13.24
C LEU A 381 -3.68 -19.59 -14.56
N VAL A 382 -4.96 -19.67 -14.93
CA VAL A 382 -5.39 -20.20 -16.24
C VAL A 382 -4.88 -19.30 -17.37
N PHE A 383 -5.01 -17.98 -17.25
CA PHE A 383 -4.48 -17.01 -18.21
C PHE A 383 -2.97 -17.18 -18.43
N LEU A 384 -2.20 -17.29 -17.34
CA LEU A 384 -0.76 -17.50 -17.40
C LEU A 384 -0.40 -18.82 -18.07
N ARG A 385 -1.11 -19.90 -17.78
CA ARG A 385 -0.92 -21.19 -18.46
C ARG A 385 -1.12 -21.04 -19.97
N GLN A 386 -2.16 -20.33 -20.41
CA GLN A 386 -2.44 -20.08 -21.83
C GLN A 386 -1.33 -19.26 -22.49
N ILE A 387 -0.88 -18.18 -21.85
CA ILE A 387 0.23 -17.35 -22.34
C ILE A 387 1.52 -18.15 -22.42
N THR A 388 1.84 -18.91 -21.39
CA THR A 388 3.07 -19.70 -21.31
C THR A 388 3.08 -20.75 -22.41
N LEU A 389 1.98 -21.46 -22.64
CA LEU A 389 1.85 -22.39 -23.76
C LEU A 389 2.10 -21.68 -25.10
N ALA A 390 1.43 -20.55 -25.34
CA ALA A 390 1.57 -19.78 -26.56
C ALA A 390 2.99 -19.24 -26.77
N GLN A 391 3.67 -18.83 -25.71
CA GLN A 391 5.05 -18.33 -25.74
C GLN A 391 6.07 -19.45 -25.93
N THR A 392 5.87 -20.61 -25.32
CA THR A 392 6.73 -21.81 -25.50
C THR A 392 6.69 -22.27 -26.93
N LEU A 393 5.48 -22.32 -27.52
CA LEU A 393 5.29 -22.61 -28.94
C LEU A 393 5.99 -21.58 -29.85
N ARG A 394 6.14 -20.32 -29.38
CA ARG A 394 6.81 -19.23 -30.10
C ARG A 394 8.28 -19.00 -29.68
N ARG A 395 8.87 -19.86 -28.83
CA ARG A 395 10.25 -19.76 -28.28
C ARG A 395 10.59 -18.40 -27.61
N LYS A 396 9.63 -17.72 -26.98
CA LYS A 396 9.82 -16.40 -26.33
C LYS A 396 9.32 -16.40 -24.87
N THR A 397 9.93 -17.18 -23.98
CA THR A 397 9.25 -17.59 -22.74
C THR A 397 9.64 -16.85 -21.45
N LEU A 398 10.87 -16.38 -21.29
CA LEU A 398 11.35 -15.92 -19.96
C LEU A 398 11.43 -14.40 -19.77
N LEU A 399 11.47 -13.62 -20.85
CA LEU A 399 11.74 -12.16 -20.80
C LEU A 399 10.52 -11.29 -21.14
N SER A 400 9.30 -11.80 -20.95
CA SER A 400 8.09 -11.01 -21.19
C SER A 400 7.81 -10.05 -20.03
N ALA A 401 7.43 -8.81 -20.36
CA ALA A 401 6.92 -7.82 -19.41
C ALA A 401 5.73 -8.33 -18.59
N ALA A 402 4.99 -9.33 -19.11
CA ALA A 402 3.81 -9.91 -18.49
C ALA A 402 4.12 -10.65 -17.18
N TRP A 403 5.36 -11.12 -16.98
CA TRP A 403 5.75 -11.84 -15.77
C TRP A 403 6.12 -10.91 -14.61
N LEU A 404 6.47 -9.64 -14.89
CA LEU A 404 6.90 -8.70 -13.85
C LEU A 404 5.84 -8.49 -12.76
N PRO A 405 4.55 -8.19 -13.07
CA PRO A 405 3.53 -8.04 -12.05
C PRO A 405 3.39 -9.28 -11.17
N LEU A 406 3.30 -10.46 -11.78
CA LEU A 406 3.12 -11.73 -11.07
C LEU A 406 4.28 -12.05 -10.14
N LEU A 407 5.51 -12.02 -10.67
CA LEU A 407 6.70 -12.34 -9.88
C LEU A 407 6.87 -11.33 -8.75
N THR A 408 6.57 -10.06 -8.99
CA THR A 408 6.66 -9.02 -7.96
C THR A 408 5.68 -9.30 -6.82
N LEU A 409 4.41 -9.60 -7.14
CA LEU A 409 3.42 -9.93 -6.11
C LEU A 409 3.71 -11.26 -5.43
N ALA A 410 4.27 -12.25 -6.13
CA ALA A 410 4.69 -13.51 -5.52
C ALA A 410 5.81 -13.28 -4.50
N VAL A 411 6.84 -12.51 -4.85
CA VAL A 411 7.93 -12.15 -3.92
C VAL A 411 7.40 -11.31 -2.76
N PHE A 412 6.45 -10.40 -3.00
CA PHE A 412 5.83 -9.62 -1.92
C PHE A 412 4.99 -10.53 -0.99
N ALA A 413 4.14 -11.41 -1.54
CA ALA A 413 3.37 -12.36 -0.75
C ALA A 413 4.26 -13.27 0.11
N LEU A 414 5.39 -13.75 -0.43
CA LEU A 414 6.40 -14.48 0.33
C LEU A 414 6.99 -13.65 1.47
N GLY A 415 7.22 -12.35 1.24
CA GLY A 415 7.66 -11.40 2.26
C GLY A 415 6.63 -11.23 3.40
N LEU A 416 5.33 -11.18 3.08
CA LEU A 416 4.27 -11.12 4.09
C LEU A 416 4.16 -12.41 4.89
N VAL A 417 4.24 -13.57 4.24
CA VAL A 417 4.28 -14.88 4.92
C VAL A 417 5.51 -14.99 5.82
N PHE A 418 6.67 -14.50 5.37
CA PHE A 418 7.86 -14.43 6.19
C PHE A 418 7.67 -13.49 7.40
N SER A 419 7.01 -12.34 7.20
CA SER A 419 6.67 -11.42 8.27
C SER A 419 5.78 -12.07 9.33
N VAL A 420 4.80 -12.89 8.95
CA VAL A 420 3.99 -13.67 9.92
C VAL A 420 4.88 -14.54 10.80
N TRP A 421 5.87 -15.22 10.22
CA TRP A 421 6.82 -16.03 10.99
C TRP A 421 7.66 -15.15 11.93
N VAL A 422 8.15 -14.00 11.47
CA VAL A 422 8.89 -13.03 12.31
C VAL A 422 8.04 -12.59 13.50
N PHE A 423 6.76 -12.25 13.30
CA PHE A 423 5.87 -11.81 14.38
C PHE A 423 5.63 -12.91 15.43
N ILE A 424 5.38 -14.15 15.00
CA ILE A 424 5.20 -15.29 15.92
C ILE A 424 6.49 -15.56 16.70
N ALA A 425 7.64 -15.43 16.04
CA ALA A 425 8.93 -15.64 16.67
C ALA A 425 9.26 -14.54 17.67
N ALA A 426 9.10 -13.27 17.29
CA ALA A 426 9.44 -12.09 18.08
C ALA A 426 8.46 -11.85 19.24
N TYR A 427 7.15 -11.94 18.98
CA TYR A 427 6.09 -11.52 19.90
C TYR A 427 5.15 -12.63 20.35
N GLY A 428 5.19 -13.80 19.71
CA GLY A 428 4.26 -14.90 20.01
C GLY A 428 2.85 -14.70 19.47
N VAL A 429 2.60 -13.65 18.68
CA VAL A 429 1.31 -13.39 18.04
C VAL A 429 1.42 -13.55 16.53
N ALA A 430 0.35 -14.02 15.91
CA ALA A 430 0.21 -14.05 14.47
C ALA A 430 -0.38 -12.71 14.01
N GLY A 431 0.33 -11.99 13.14
CA GLY A 431 -0.20 -10.74 12.62
C GLY A 431 0.73 -10.11 11.61
N THR A 432 0.32 -10.06 10.35
CA THR A 432 0.92 -9.16 9.36
C THR A 432 -0.21 -8.65 8.50
N PRO A 433 -0.37 -7.32 8.38
CA PRO A 433 -1.42 -6.79 7.56
C PRO A 433 -1.29 -7.06 6.07
N GLY A 434 -2.38 -7.50 5.45
CA GLY A 434 -2.49 -7.70 4.01
C GLY A 434 -2.83 -6.43 3.23
N TRP A 435 -3.31 -5.38 3.89
CA TRP A 435 -3.64 -4.11 3.21
C TRP A 435 -2.43 -3.45 2.54
N TYR A 436 -1.20 -3.75 2.98
CA TYR A 436 0.02 -3.29 2.30
C TYR A 436 0.13 -3.73 0.84
N LEU A 437 -0.56 -4.79 0.41
CA LEU A 437 -0.62 -5.20 -1.01
C LEU A 437 -1.31 -4.14 -1.89
N HIS A 438 -2.18 -3.29 -1.33
CA HIS A 438 -2.82 -2.20 -2.07
C HIS A 438 -1.82 -1.17 -2.56
N SER A 439 -0.66 -1.01 -1.89
CA SER A 439 0.44 -0.17 -2.40
C SER A 439 0.99 -0.63 -3.77
N PHE A 440 0.64 -1.85 -4.20
CA PHE A 440 0.99 -2.44 -5.50
C PHE A 440 -0.22 -2.58 -6.44
N ALA A 441 -1.33 -1.88 -6.18
CA ALA A 441 -2.51 -1.84 -7.03
C ALA A 441 -2.20 -1.60 -8.53
N PRO A 442 -1.19 -0.79 -8.93
CA PRO A 442 -0.78 -0.68 -10.33
C PRO A 442 -0.45 -2.03 -11.01
N LEU A 443 0.26 -2.92 -10.31
CA LEU A 443 0.64 -4.23 -10.84
C LEU A 443 -0.49 -5.25 -10.64
N PHE A 444 -1.11 -5.21 -9.47
CA PHE A 444 -2.19 -6.10 -9.10
C PHE A 444 -3.43 -5.93 -10.00
N SER A 445 -3.79 -4.71 -10.38
CA SER A 445 -4.93 -4.45 -11.28
C SER A 445 -4.76 -5.05 -12.68
N ILE A 446 -3.53 -5.21 -13.16
CA ILE A 446 -3.26 -5.91 -14.44
C ILE A 446 -3.55 -7.40 -14.31
N ILE A 447 -3.12 -8.00 -13.19
CA ILE A 447 -3.36 -9.41 -12.87
C ILE A 447 -4.85 -9.66 -12.75
N LEU A 448 -5.53 -8.81 -11.97
CA LEU A 448 -6.96 -8.82 -11.78
C LEU A 448 -7.71 -8.72 -13.12
N GLY A 449 -7.30 -7.78 -13.97
CA GLY A 449 -7.87 -7.57 -15.30
C GLY A 449 -7.83 -8.85 -16.15
N ALA A 450 -6.67 -9.51 -16.18
CA ALA A 450 -6.50 -10.77 -16.90
C ALA A 450 -7.33 -11.92 -16.28
N GLY A 451 -7.45 -11.97 -14.95
CA GLY A 451 -8.26 -12.95 -14.23
C GLY A 451 -9.74 -12.82 -14.54
N ILE A 452 -10.30 -11.62 -14.39
CA ILE A 452 -11.71 -11.34 -14.70
C ILE A 452 -12.01 -11.67 -16.16
N LEU A 453 -11.18 -11.19 -17.10
CA LEU A 453 -11.35 -11.47 -18.53
C LEU A 453 -11.39 -12.97 -18.82
N THR A 454 -10.52 -13.74 -18.17
CA THR A 454 -10.46 -15.19 -18.34
C THR A 454 -11.69 -15.88 -17.77
N ALA A 455 -12.17 -15.46 -16.60
CA ALA A 455 -13.41 -15.97 -16.02
C ALA A 455 -14.63 -15.62 -16.90
N MET A 456 -14.67 -14.40 -17.47
CA MET A 456 -15.75 -13.92 -18.33
C MET A 456 -15.91 -14.71 -19.64
N ARG A 457 -14.87 -15.41 -20.09
CA ARG A 457 -14.94 -16.29 -21.27
C ARG A 457 -15.72 -17.58 -21.00
N SER A 458 -15.85 -17.98 -19.74
CA SER A 458 -16.68 -19.12 -19.37
C SER A 458 -18.14 -18.70 -19.24
N LEU A 459 -19.02 -19.31 -20.04
CA LEU A 459 -20.47 -19.06 -19.98
C LEU A 459 -21.04 -19.34 -18.58
N MET A 460 -20.53 -20.38 -17.90
CA MET A 460 -20.97 -20.75 -16.54
C MET A 460 -20.55 -19.73 -15.48
N LEU A 461 -19.40 -19.09 -15.66
CA LEU A 461 -18.87 -18.12 -14.68
C LEU A 461 -19.33 -16.69 -14.96
N ARG A 462 -19.99 -16.43 -16.10
CA ARG A 462 -20.32 -15.08 -16.53
C ARG A 462 -21.22 -14.34 -15.54
N ILE A 463 -22.31 -14.98 -15.11
CA ILE A 463 -23.24 -14.39 -14.13
C ILE A 463 -22.55 -14.25 -12.75
N PRO A 464 -21.91 -15.29 -12.18
CA PRO A 464 -21.17 -15.16 -10.93
C PRO A 464 -20.18 -14.00 -10.90
N VAL A 465 -19.36 -13.85 -11.95
CA VAL A 465 -18.38 -12.76 -12.03
C VAL A 465 -19.06 -11.40 -12.05
N ILE A 466 -20.17 -11.22 -12.79
CA ILE A 466 -20.91 -9.94 -12.79
C ILE A 466 -21.45 -9.64 -11.40
N VAL A 467 -22.04 -10.62 -10.72
CA VAL A 467 -22.54 -10.45 -9.34
C VAL A 467 -21.41 -10.04 -8.40
N LEU A 468 -20.27 -10.72 -8.48
CA LEU A 468 -19.09 -10.44 -7.66
C LEU A 468 -18.49 -9.06 -7.93
N LEU A 469 -18.52 -8.58 -9.18
CA LEU A 469 -18.07 -7.23 -9.53
C LEU A 469 -19.03 -6.12 -9.08
N LEU A 470 -20.32 -6.43 -8.95
CA LEU A 470 -21.33 -5.48 -8.48
C LEU A 470 -21.43 -5.46 -6.95
N TYR A 471 -21.05 -6.54 -6.27
CA TYR A 471 -21.15 -6.64 -4.81
C TYR A 471 -20.46 -5.50 -4.05
N PRO A 472 -19.25 -5.03 -4.42
CA PRO A 472 -18.61 -3.92 -3.72
C PRO A 472 -19.40 -2.60 -3.74
N LEU A 473 -20.29 -2.41 -4.73
CA LEU A 473 -21.17 -1.23 -4.79
C LEU A 473 -22.21 -1.22 -3.65
N LEU A 474 -22.50 -2.37 -3.07
CA LEU A 474 -23.35 -2.52 -1.87
C LEU A 474 -22.50 -2.56 -0.60
N PHE A 475 -21.36 -3.25 -0.65
CA PHE A 475 -20.47 -3.39 0.49
C PHE A 475 -19.93 -2.04 0.99
N LEU A 476 -19.41 -1.20 0.08
CA LEU A 476 -18.77 0.08 0.43
C LEU A 476 -19.68 1.04 1.20
N PRO A 477 -20.92 1.34 0.75
CA PRO A 477 -21.83 2.14 1.54
C PRO A 477 -22.18 1.51 2.89
N GLY A 478 -22.32 0.18 2.94
CA GLY A 478 -22.63 -0.54 4.19
C GLY A 478 -21.54 -0.39 5.25
N VAL A 479 -20.28 -0.60 4.88
CA VAL A 479 -19.14 -0.42 5.80
C VAL A 479 -18.90 1.05 6.14
N ALA A 480 -19.12 1.98 5.21
CA ALA A 480 -19.01 3.41 5.50
C ALA A 480 -20.05 3.89 6.52
N VAL A 481 -21.28 3.34 6.46
CA VAL A 481 -22.30 3.60 7.50
C VAL A 481 -21.89 2.99 8.83
N LEU A 482 -21.35 1.78 8.84
CA LEU A 482 -20.85 1.13 10.05
C LEU A 482 -19.75 1.96 10.71
N GLU A 483 -18.74 2.38 9.95
CA GLU A 483 -17.66 3.27 10.41
C GLU A 483 -18.21 4.60 10.94
N ALA A 484 -19.12 5.24 10.20
CA ALA A 484 -19.74 6.50 10.62
C ALA A 484 -20.51 6.37 11.95
N LEU A 485 -21.23 5.27 12.16
CA LEU A 485 -21.95 4.99 13.41
C LEU A 485 -20.97 4.76 14.58
N THR A 486 -19.89 4.02 14.35
CA THR A 486 -18.83 3.83 15.35
C THR A 486 -18.20 5.17 15.73
N TYR A 487 -17.84 6.00 14.75
CA TYR A 487 -17.25 7.32 14.98
C TYR A 487 -18.23 8.33 15.60
N ALA A 488 -19.54 8.06 15.52
CA ALA A 488 -20.58 8.84 16.20
C ALA A 488 -20.88 8.32 17.62
N GLY A 489 -20.11 7.34 18.12
CA GLY A 489 -20.27 6.77 19.46
C GLY A 489 -21.44 5.80 19.61
N CYS A 490 -21.99 5.28 18.50
CA CYS A 490 -23.07 4.29 18.52
C CYS A 490 -22.58 2.83 18.50
N GLY A 491 -21.27 2.61 18.55
CA GLY A 491 -20.59 1.32 18.43
C GLY A 491 -20.49 0.53 19.73
#